data_AF-A0ABD6W8U6-F1
#
_entry.id   AF-A0ABD6W8U6-F1
#
_cell.length_a   1.000
_cell.length_b   1.000
_cell.length_c   1.000
_cell.angle_alpha   90.00
_cell.angle_beta   90.00
_cell.angle_gamma   90.00
#
_symmetry.space_group_name_H-M   'P 1'
#
loop_
_entity.id
_entity.type
_entity.pdbx_description
1 polymer ?
#
loop_
_entity_poly.entity_id
_entity_poly.type
_entity_poly.pdbx_seq_one_letter_code
_entity_poly.pdbx_strand_id
1 'polypeptide(L)'
;MIRTTQRLVMVLAAAILLAGCTSQVPNPVGETSPVAAPSDVSVSSEPLAVSAESATRPVPTVPTTPAPVKDAAGECSIETLDEGTLDGVDIERVRDRGSRRGATGTVSTASGGTPASYLVSAGDISERIADRFCISADYLAALNSVRRDGVDIESLFGGDTLNLRPTTVLGVGDQNGRVLHNAKPRDLPTQTG
;
A
#
# COMPACT_ATOMS: atom_id res chain seq x y z
N MET A 1 -15.08 -54.18 17.22
CA MET A 1 -14.88 -53.17 18.27
C MET A 1 -13.54 -53.41 18.94
N ILE A 2 -12.53 -52.56 18.70
CA ILE A 2 -11.41 -52.23 19.60
C ILE A 2 -10.84 -50.92 19.02
N ARG A 3 -10.96 -49.82 19.75
CA ARG A 3 -10.35 -48.52 19.42
C ARG A 3 -9.09 -48.39 20.28
N THR A 4 -7.92 -48.57 19.70
CA THR A 4 -6.65 -48.40 20.40
C THR A 4 -6.20 -46.95 20.26
N THR A 5 -6.39 -46.16 21.32
CA THR A 5 -5.89 -44.79 21.44
C THR A 5 -4.42 -44.81 21.80
N GLN A 6 -3.54 -44.50 20.84
CA GLN A 6 -2.12 -44.26 21.10
C GLN A 6 -1.90 -42.76 21.32
N ARG A 7 -1.74 -42.37 22.58
CA ARG A 7 -1.33 -41.02 22.98
C ARG A 7 0.19 -40.91 22.79
N LEU A 8 0.63 -40.24 21.72
CA LEU A 8 2.02 -39.81 21.59
C LEU A 8 2.24 -38.60 22.53
N VAL A 9 3.02 -38.82 23.58
CA VAL A 9 3.53 -37.75 24.46
C VAL A 9 4.83 -37.25 23.83
N MET A 10 4.78 -36.10 23.15
CA MET A 10 5.98 -35.39 22.70
C MET A 10 6.45 -34.45 23.81
N VAL A 11 7.63 -34.75 24.34
CA VAL A 11 8.38 -33.91 25.28
C VAL A 11 8.99 -32.76 24.49
N LEU A 12 8.57 -31.52 24.76
CA LEU A 12 9.21 -30.32 24.23
C LEU A 12 9.82 -29.53 25.40
N ALA A 13 11.14 -29.63 25.53
CA ALA A 13 11.93 -28.84 26.47
C ALA A 13 12.04 -27.40 25.94
N ALA A 14 11.51 -26.44 26.68
CA ALA A 14 11.68 -25.01 26.42
C ALA A 14 12.69 -24.44 27.43
N ALA A 15 13.89 -24.12 26.96
CA ALA A 15 14.85 -23.27 27.68
C ALA A 15 14.82 -21.88 27.02
N ILE A 16 14.24 -20.90 27.71
CA ILE A 16 14.25 -19.48 27.29
C ILE A 16 15.25 -18.75 28.21
N LEU A 17 16.41 -18.40 27.67
CA LEU A 17 17.37 -17.51 28.32
C LEU A 17 16.99 -16.06 28.00
N LEU A 18 16.48 -15.34 29.00
CA LEU A 18 16.31 -13.88 28.94
C LEU A 18 17.66 -13.20 29.19
N ALA A 19 18.30 -12.70 28.14
CA ALA A 19 19.38 -11.73 28.26
C ALA A 19 18.82 -10.33 27.94
N GLY A 20 18.45 -9.61 29.00
CA GLY A 20 18.25 -8.16 28.92
C GLY A 20 19.57 -7.44 29.22
N CYS A 21 19.98 -6.55 28.33
CA CYS A 21 21.02 -5.56 28.63
C CYS A 21 20.51 -4.17 28.26
N THR A 22 20.40 -3.35 29.31
CA THR A 22 20.14 -1.92 29.30
C THR A 22 21.39 -1.13 28.91
N SER A 23 21.17 -0.01 28.22
CA SER A 23 21.90 1.28 28.14
C SER A 23 23.34 1.39 28.64
N GLN A 24 24.20 2.08 27.87
CA GLN A 24 24.98 3.24 28.37
C GLN A 24 25.81 3.88 27.22
N VAL A 25 25.64 5.17 26.99
CA VAL A 25 26.58 6.04 26.26
C VAL A 25 27.67 6.52 27.22
N PRO A 26 28.94 6.56 26.80
CA PRO A 26 29.89 7.52 27.35
C PRO A 26 30.60 8.32 26.26
N ASN A 27 30.39 9.64 26.26
CA ASN A 27 31.32 10.62 25.69
C ASN A 27 32.49 10.81 26.65
N PRO A 28 33.75 10.77 26.21
CA PRO A 28 34.85 11.36 26.96
C PRO A 28 35.05 12.83 26.59
N VAL A 29 35.05 13.67 27.63
CA VAL A 29 35.58 15.05 27.64
C VAL A 29 37.03 14.98 28.15
N GLY A 30 37.91 15.81 27.60
CA GLY A 30 39.29 16.01 28.06
C GLY A 30 40.12 16.68 26.95
N GLU A 31 39.99 17.99 26.70
CA GLU A 31 40.61 19.10 27.45
C GLU A 31 42.11 19.28 27.10
N THR A 32 42.42 20.33 26.33
CA THR A 32 43.67 21.10 26.41
C THR A 32 43.56 22.36 25.53
N SER A 33 43.47 23.50 26.20
CA SER A 33 43.90 24.83 25.72
C SER A 33 45.14 25.21 26.57
N PRO A 34 45.98 26.23 26.26
CA PRO A 34 45.56 27.52 25.69
C PRO A 34 46.59 28.33 24.85
N VAL A 35 46.13 29.54 24.42
CA VAL A 35 46.85 30.81 24.14
C VAL A 35 47.68 30.94 22.83
N ALA A 36 47.20 31.76 21.88
CA ALA A 36 47.70 33.13 21.60
C ALA A 36 47.03 33.75 20.35
N ALA A 37 46.31 34.86 20.53
CA ALA A 37 45.98 35.88 19.51
C ALA A 37 47.16 36.90 19.40
N PRO A 38 47.21 37.96 18.54
CA PRO A 38 46.11 38.80 18.01
C PRO A 38 46.24 39.12 16.50
N SER A 39 45.21 39.64 15.83
CA SER A 39 44.90 41.06 15.58
C SER A 39 43.85 41.08 14.44
N ASP A 40 42.91 42.00 14.24
CA ASP A 40 42.59 43.29 14.84
C ASP A 40 41.12 43.62 14.49
N VAL A 41 40.59 44.60 15.20
CA VAL A 41 39.18 44.96 15.42
C VAL A 41 38.66 45.93 14.34
N SER A 42 37.39 45.85 13.90
CA SER A 42 36.49 47.04 13.87
C SER A 42 35.02 46.78 13.45
N VAL A 43 34.18 46.72 14.48
CA VAL A 43 32.84 47.35 14.74
C VAL A 43 31.80 47.61 13.63
N SER A 44 30.53 47.38 14.04
CA SER A 44 29.30 48.17 13.75
C SER A 44 28.48 47.73 12.53
N SER A 45 27.17 47.48 12.57
CA SER A 45 26.07 47.60 13.53
C SER A 45 24.91 46.73 13.01
N GLU A 46 24.14 46.08 13.88
CA GLU A 46 22.74 45.69 13.61
C GLU A 46 21.82 46.73 14.27
N PRO A 47 20.49 46.78 14.01
CA PRO A 47 19.69 46.10 12.98
C PRO A 47 18.72 47.09 12.28
N LEU A 48 17.94 46.65 11.27
CA LEU A 48 16.52 47.05 11.07
C LEU A 48 15.90 46.44 9.80
N ALA A 49 14.63 46.08 9.96
CA ALA A 49 13.59 45.88 8.94
C ALA A 49 13.54 44.54 8.22
N VAL A 50 12.84 43.61 8.89
CA VAL A 50 11.86 42.70 8.27
C VAL A 50 11.07 43.37 7.14
N SER A 51 11.02 42.74 5.98
CA SER A 51 9.89 42.76 5.04
C SER A 51 10.13 41.71 3.95
N ALA A 52 9.95 40.44 4.33
CA ALA A 52 9.67 39.39 3.37
C ALA A 52 8.14 39.34 3.19
N GLU A 53 7.61 40.19 2.31
CA GLU A 53 6.24 40.05 1.82
C GLU A 53 6.30 39.63 0.34
N SER A 54 6.54 38.34 0.13
CA SER A 54 6.13 37.68 -1.10
C SER A 54 4.97 36.77 -0.73
N ALA A 55 3.77 37.33 -0.79
CA ALA A 55 2.52 36.67 -0.46
C ALA A 55 2.34 35.40 -1.30
N THR A 56 2.58 34.24 -0.71
CA THR A 56 2.20 32.95 -1.30
C THR A 56 0.68 32.87 -1.27
N ARG A 57 0.06 32.95 -2.44
CA ARG A 57 -1.38 32.76 -2.61
C ARG A 57 -1.78 31.39 -2.04
N PRO A 58 -2.79 31.29 -1.16
CA PRO A 58 -3.26 29.99 -0.71
C PRO A 58 -3.88 29.27 -1.91
N VAL A 59 -3.27 28.16 -2.32
CA VAL A 59 -3.91 27.20 -3.21
C VAL A 59 -5.02 26.54 -2.38
N PRO A 60 -6.29 26.56 -2.82
CA PRO A 60 -7.33 25.82 -2.13
C PRO A 60 -7.02 24.32 -2.27
N THR A 61 -6.48 23.72 -1.22
CA THR A 61 -6.37 22.27 -1.08
C THR A 61 -7.79 21.73 -0.85
N VAL A 62 -8.47 21.36 -1.93
CA VAL A 62 -9.67 20.54 -1.79
C VAL A 62 -9.20 19.11 -1.51
N PRO A 63 -9.55 18.50 -0.37
CA PRO A 63 -9.27 17.08 -0.17
C PRO A 63 -10.14 16.28 -1.16
N THR A 64 -9.54 15.76 -2.23
CA THR A 64 -10.21 14.91 -3.24
C THR A 64 -10.35 13.46 -2.76
N THR A 65 -10.38 13.21 -1.45
CA THR A 65 -10.76 11.88 -0.96
C THR A 65 -12.28 11.81 -1.00
N PRO A 66 -12.89 11.00 -1.88
CA PRO A 66 -14.35 10.87 -1.92
C PRO A 66 -14.81 10.33 -0.58
N ALA A 67 -15.67 11.06 0.12
CA ALA A 67 -16.27 10.57 1.35
C ALA A 67 -16.94 9.22 1.06
N PRO A 68 -16.70 8.17 1.86
CA PRO A 68 -17.32 6.88 1.65
C PRO A 68 -18.84 7.04 1.65
N VAL A 69 -19.51 6.51 0.62
CA VAL A 69 -20.96 6.38 0.69
C VAL A 69 -21.28 5.41 1.83
N LYS A 70 -22.22 5.77 2.70
CA LYS A 70 -22.76 4.84 3.71
C LYS A 70 -23.23 3.60 2.96
N ASP A 71 -22.62 2.45 3.27
CA ASP A 71 -22.83 1.13 2.68
C ASP A 71 -24.03 1.09 1.73
N ALA A 72 -23.79 1.32 0.44
CA ALA A 72 -24.83 1.20 -0.58
C ALA A 72 -25.49 -0.17 -0.40
N ALA A 73 -26.78 -0.16 -0.03
CA ALA A 73 -27.46 -1.35 0.46
C ALA A 73 -27.44 -2.47 -0.59
N GLY A 74 -26.93 -3.65 -0.20
CA GLY A 74 -26.89 -4.88 -1.00
C GLY A 74 -25.50 -5.49 -1.13
N GLU A 75 -25.44 -6.82 -1.10
CA GLU A 75 -24.26 -7.58 -1.52
C GLU A 75 -24.19 -7.58 -3.05
N CYS A 76 -22.98 -7.56 -3.63
CA CYS A 76 -22.88 -7.65 -5.08
C CYS A 76 -22.95 -9.10 -5.54
N SER A 77 -23.65 -9.35 -6.64
CA SER A 77 -23.54 -10.62 -7.35
C SER A 77 -22.39 -10.54 -8.36
N ILE A 78 -21.32 -11.29 -8.11
CA ILE A 78 -20.20 -11.42 -9.04
C ILE A 78 -20.71 -12.03 -10.35
N GLU A 79 -20.22 -11.49 -11.47
CA GLU A 79 -20.55 -11.96 -12.82
C GLU A 79 -19.27 -12.43 -13.48
N THR A 80 -19.16 -13.73 -13.74
CA THR A 80 -18.09 -14.30 -14.55
C THR A 80 -18.39 -14.08 -16.03
N LEU A 81 -17.32 -13.94 -16.83
CA LEU A 81 -17.37 -13.76 -18.27
C LEU A 81 -16.88 -15.05 -18.94
N ASP A 82 -17.47 -15.40 -20.08
CA ASP A 82 -17.03 -16.54 -20.92
C ASP A 82 -15.76 -16.19 -21.73
N GLU A 83 -14.79 -15.53 -21.09
CA GLU A 83 -13.55 -15.01 -21.69
C GLU A 83 -12.29 -15.81 -21.28
N GLY A 84 -12.47 -16.87 -20.49
CA GLY A 84 -11.40 -17.72 -19.95
C GLY A 84 -11.05 -17.38 -18.50
N THR A 85 -9.83 -17.73 -18.10
CA THR A 85 -9.33 -17.62 -16.73
C THR A 85 -8.09 -16.73 -16.64
N LEU A 86 -7.79 -16.22 -15.45
CA LEU A 86 -6.54 -15.58 -15.06
C LEU A 86 -6.00 -16.27 -13.81
N ASP A 87 -4.86 -16.95 -13.95
CA ASP A 87 -4.28 -17.85 -12.95
C ASP A 87 -5.26 -18.94 -12.43
N GLY A 88 -6.17 -19.39 -13.28
CA GLY A 88 -7.20 -20.36 -12.93
C GLY A 88 -8.44 -19.78 -12.24
N VAL A 89 -8.52 -18.46 -12.06
CA VAL A 89 -9.73 -17.75 -11.63
C VAL A 89 -10.52 -17.30 -12.85
N ASP A 90 -11.82 -17.55 -12.92
CA ASP A 90 -12.66 -17.07 -14.03
C ASP A 90 -12.54 -15.55 -14.18
N ILE A 91 -12.54 -15.06 -15.42
CA ILE A 91 -12.55 -13.61 -15.66
C ILE A 91 -13.88 -13.03 -15.17
N GLU A 92 -13.84 -12.01 -14.32
CA GLU A 92 -15.04 -11.38 -13.76
C GLU A 92 -15.27 -9.95 -14.29
N ARG A 93 -16.53 -9.55 -14.41
CA ARG A 93 -16.89 -8.19 -14.80
C ARG A 93 -16.66 -7.21 -13.65
N VAL A 94 -15.66 -6.35 -13.80
CA VAL A 94 -15.35 -5.26 -12.86
C VAL A 94 -16.39 -4.13 -12.96
N ARG A 95 -17.08 -3.83 -11.86
CA ARG A 95 -18.10 -2.76 -11.76
C ARG A 95 -17.89 -1.92 -10.51
N ASP A 96 -17.51 -0.65 -10.65
CA ASP A 96 -17.38 0.27 -9.50
C ASP A 96 -18.75 0.61 -8.91
N ARG A 97 -18.99 0.17 -7.67
CA ARG A 97 -20.20 0.45 -6.88
C ARG A 97 -20.08 1.73 -6.05
N GLY A 98 -18.97 2.46 -6.19
CA GLY A 98 -18.69 3.70 -5.50
C GLY A 98 -17.85 3.53 -4.22
N SER A 99 -17.25 4.64 -3.79
CA SER A 99 -16.44 4.71 -2.56
C SER A 99 -17.21 4.20 -1.35
N ARG A 100 -16.63 3.29 -0.56
CA ARG A 100 -17.30 2.71 0.62
C ARG A 100 -16.31 2.48 1.75
N ARG A 101 -16.81 2.15 2.95
CA ARG A 101 -15.95 1.95 4.13
C ARG A 101 -14.90 0.87 3.84
N GLY A 102 -13.62 1.21 3.99
CA GLY A 102 -12.48 0.34 3.67
C GLY A 102 -12.13 0.26 2.19
N ALA A 103 -12.74 1.06 1.31
CA ALA A 103 -12.39 1.17 -0.10
C ALA A 103 -12.69 2.59 -0.62
N THR A 104 -11.95 3.55 -0.08
CA THR A 104 -12.12 4.99 -0.26
C THR A 104 -11.17 5.61 -1.28
N GLY A 105 -10.22 4.83 -1.78
CA GLY A 105 -9.30 5.16 -2.86
C GLY A 105 -9.96 5.65 -4.14
N THR A 106 -9.09 6.18 -5.00
CA THR A 106 -9.48 6.86 -6.23
C THR A 106 -9.46 5.87 -7.39
N VAL A 107 -10.49 5.91 -8.24
CA VAL A 107 -10.57 5.07 -9.44
C VAL A 107 -10.17 5.87 -10.66
N SER A 108 -9.30 5.28 -11.48
CA SER A 108 -9.11 5.70 -12.86
C SER A 108 -9.94 4.82 -13.78
N THR A 109 -10.47 5.41 -14.84
CA THR A 109 -11.29 4.69 -15.83
C THR A 109 -10.60 4.67 -17.19
N ALA A 110 -10.82 3.60 -17.94
CA ALA A 110 -10.42 3.50 -19.34
C ALA A 110 -11.42 4.23 -20.25
N SER A 111 -11.14 4.27 -21.55
CA SER A 111 -12.13 4.69 -22.54
C SER A 111 -13.41 3.85 -22.39
N GLY A 112 -14.57 4.52 -22.40
CA GLY A 112 -15.87 3.87 -22.16
C GLY A 112 -16.29 3.76 -20.69
N GLY A 113 -15.49 4.27 -19.75
CA GLY A 113 -15.87 4.40 -18.34
C GLY A 113 -15.65 3.15 -17.49
N THR A 114 -15.08 2.08 -18.05
CA THR A 114 -14.73 0.87 -17.29
C THR A 114 -13.61 1.17 -16.29
N PRO A 115 -13.68 0.70 -15.03
CA PRO A 115 -12.57 0.84 -14.08
C PRO A 115 -11.27 0.26 -14.63
N ALA A 116 -10.18 1.02 -14.54
CA ALA A 116 -8.88 0.65 -15.08
C ALA A 116 -7.85 0.41 -13.98
N SER A 117 -7.80 1.30 -13.01
CA SER A 117 -6.93 1.16 -11.85
C SER A 117 -7.55 1.79 -10.61
N TYR A 118 -7.03 1.40 -9.46
CA TYR A 118 -7.44 1.91 -8.17
C TYR A 118 -6.22 2.37 -7.38
N LEU A 119 -6.20 3.64 -6.97
CA LEU A 119 -5.20 4.19 -6.07
C LEU A 119 -5.68 4.01 -4.63
N VAL A 120 -5.00 3.11 -3.91
CA VAL A 120 -5.32 2.72 -2.53
C VAL A 120 -5.18 3.92 -1.60
N SER A 121 -6.21 4.18 -0.79
CA SER A 121 -6.11 5.12 0.33
C SER A 121 -5.62 4.41 1.59
N ALA A 122 -4.95 5.15 2.48
CA ALA A 122 -4.52 4.61 3.76
C ALA A 122 -5.73 4.08 4.56
N GLY A 123 -5.66 2.82 5.01
CA GLY A 123 -6.74 2.15 5.73
C GLY A 123 -7.79 1.47 4.85
N ASP A 124 -7.61 1.46 3.52
CA ASP A 124 -8.38 0.56 2.66
C ASP A 124 -8.00 -0.92 2.93
N ILE A 125 -8.94 -1.82 2.64
CA ILE A 125 -8.89 -3.25 2.93
C ILE A 125 -9.21 -4.01 1.63
N SER A 126 -8.40 -5.01 1.29
CA SER A 126 -8.49 -5.77 0.03
C SER A 126 -9.89 -6.30 -0.26
N GLU A 127 -10.56 -6.91 0.71
CA GLU A 127 -11.90 -7.48 0.52
C GLU A 127 -12.96 -6.40 0.33
N ARG A 128 -12.78 -5.22 0.94
CA ARG A 128 -13.68 -4.06 0.74
C ARG A 128 -13.47 -3.43 -0.62
N ILE A 129 -12.24 -3.44 -1.13
CA ILE A 129 -11.92 -3.01 -2.50
C ILE A 129 -12.57 -3.98 -3.50
N ALA A 130 -12.40 -5.29 -3.31
CA ALA A 130 -13.04 -6.30 -4.16
C ALA A 130 -14.57 -6.16 -4.18
N ASP A 131 -15.21 -6.01 -3.01
CA ASP A 131 -16.65 -5.75 -2.89
C ASP A 131 -17.07 -4.42 -3.55
N ARG A 132 -16.25 -3.37 -3.48
CA ARG A 132 -16.49 -2.12 -4.21
C ARG A 132 -16.54 -2.35 -5.73
N PHE A 133 -15.65 -3.18 -6.27
CA PHE A 133 -15.60 -3.47 -7.70
C PHE A 133 -16.46 -4.66 -8.14
N CYS A 134 -17.23 -5.24 -7.22
CA CYS A 134 -18.08 -6.39 -7.49
C CYS A 134 -17.32 -7.60 -8.08
N ILE A 135 -16.13 -7.86 -7.54
CA ILE A 135 -15.29 -9.00 -7.91
C ILE A 135 -14.88 -9.77 -6.67
N SER A 136 -14.41 -11.00 -6.87
CA SER A 136 -13.82 -11.81 -5.81
C SER A 136 -12.46 -11.24 -5.38
N ALA A 137 -12.09 -11.50 -4.13
CA ALA A 137 -10.75 -11.19 -3.63
C ALA A 137 -9.68 -11.95 -4.42
N ASP A 138 -9.96 -13.21 -4.79
CA ASP A 138 -9.08 -14.05 -5.59
C ASP A 138 -8.82 -13.45 -6.98
N TYR A 139 -9.85 -12.94 -7.65
CA TYR A 139 -9.68 -12.27 -8.94
C TYR A 139 -8.89 -10.97 -8.82
N LEU A 140 -9.15 -10.18 -7.77
CA LEU A 140 -8.36 -8.97 -7.48
C LEU A 140 -6.87 -9.30 -7.22
N ALA A 141 -6.59 -10.39 -6.51
CA ALA A 141 -5.24 -10.91 -6.29
C ALA A 141 -4.59 -11.33 -7.61
N ALA A 142 -5.29 -12.13 -8.43
CA ALA A 142 -4.80 -12.59 -9.73
C ALA A 142 -4.43 -11.43 -10.66
N LEU A 143 -5.27 -10.39 -10.72
CA LEU A 143 -5.03 -9.15 -11.48
C LEU A 143 -3.75 -8.40 -11.08
N ASN A 144 -3.29 -8.57 -9.85
CA ASN A 144 -2.20 -7.80 -9.25
C ASN A 144 -0.96 -8.63 -8.91
N SER A 145 -1.02 -9.95 -9.05
CA SER A 145 0.04 -10.92 -8.71
C SER A 145 1.45 -10.53 -9.17
N VAL A 146 1.60 -10.02 -10.40
CA VAL A 146 2.92 -9.64 -10.93
C VAL A 146 3.53 -8.41 -10.24
N ARG A 147 2.71 -7.63 -9.54
CA ARG A 147 3.07 -6.40 -8.81
C ARG A 147 3.12 -6.58 -7.29
N ARG A 148 2.86 -7.78 -6.76
CA ARG A 148 2.81 -8.08 -5.32
C ARG A 148 3.85 -9.13 -4.95
N ASP A 149 4.44 -9.04 -3.78
CA ASP A 149 5.40 -10.01 -3.23
C ASP A 149 4.80 -11.39 -2.86
N GLY A 150 3.53 -11.64 -3.20
CA GLY A 150 2.82 -12.90 -3.05
C GLY A 150 1.57 -12.95 -3.94
N VAL A 151 0.80 -14.03 -3.83
CA VAL A 151 -0.48 -14.20 -4.56
C VAL A 151 -1.60 -13.41 -3.86
N ASP A 152 -1.54 -13.28 -2.54
CA ASP A 152 -2.58 -12.61 -1.76
C ASP A 152 -2.35 -11.10 -1.66
N ILE A 153 -3.44 -10.32 -1.75
CA ILE A 153 -3.41 -8.84 -1.76
C ILE A 153 -3.53 -8.23 -0.34
N GLU A 154 -3.17 -8.98 0.69
CA GLU A 154 -3.35 -8.55 2.10
C GLU A 154 -2.39 -7.43 2.53
N SER A 155 -1.26 -7.29 1.85
CA SER A 155 -0.29 -6.21 2.10
C SER A 155 -0.58 -4.99 1.23
N LEU A 156 -1.60 -4.23 1.62
CA LEU A 156 -1.94 -2.94 0.99
C LEU A 156 -1.26 -1.77 1.69
N PHE A 157 -0.61 -0.93 0.89
CA PHE A 157 -0.09 0.35 1.35
C PHE A 157 -0.92 1.49 0.76
N GLY A 158 -1.15 2.54 1.56
CA GLY A 158 -1.70 3.77 1.03
C GLY A 158 -0.77 4.31 -0.08
N GLY A 159 -1.34 4.58 -1.25
CA GLY A 159 -0.59 4.98 -2.44
C GLY A 159 -0.33 3.84 -3.43
N ASP A 160 -0.61 2.58 -3.10
CA ASP A 160 -0.52 1.48 -4.06
C ASP A 160 -1.46 1.72 -5.26
N THR A 161 -0.95 1.50 -6.46
CA THR A 161 -1.80 1.34 -7.64
C THR A 161 -2.18 -0.12 -7.79
N LEU A 162 -3.48 -0.43 -7.78
CA LEU A 162 -4.02 -1.72 -8.17
C LEU A 162 -4.48 -1.69 -9.62
N ASN A 163 -4.18 -2.76 -10.35
CA ASN A 163 -4.74 -3.05 -11.66
C ASN A 163 -6.16 -3.61 -11.51
N LEU A 164 -7.09 -3.14 -12.36
CA LEU A 164 -8.47 -3.62 -12.42
C LEU A 164 -8.82 -4.23 -13.79
N ARG A 165 -7.83 -4.51 -14.65
CA ARG A 165 -8.08 -5.02 -16.00
C ARG A 165 -7.21 -6.24 -16.32
N PRO A 166 -7.78 -7.35 -16.80
CA PRO A 166 -7.00 -8.55 -17.11
C PRO A 166 -6.04 -8.36 -18.30
N THR A 167 -6.24 -7.33 -19.11
CA THR A 167 -5.41 -6.98 -20.26
C THR A 167 -4.25 -6.04 -19.93
N THR A 168 -4.09 -5.61 -18.67
CA THR A 168 -3.00 -4.71 -18.26
C THR A 168 -2.23 -5.20 -17.02
N VAL A 169 -2.34 -6.48 -16.69
CA VAL A 169 -1.65 -7.12 -15.55
C VAL A 169 -0.14 -6.84 -15.59
N LEU A 170 0.50 -6.95 -16.75
CA LEU A 170 1.95 -6.73 -16.87
C LEU A 170 2.37 -5.25 -16.85
N GLY A 171 1.42 -4.33 -16.99
CA GLY A 171 1.67 -2.90 -17.20
C GLY A 171 1.31 -2.02 -16.01
N VAL A 172 0.21 -2.32 -15.32
CA VAL A 172 -0.36 -1.46 -14.28
C VAL A 172 -0.06 -2.00 -12.88
N GLY A 173 0.21 -1.09 -11.95
CA GLY A 173 0.28 -1.37 -10.54
C GLY A 173 1.67 -1.29 -9.92
N ASP A 174 1.70 -1.05 -8.61
CA ASP A 174 2.90 -0.98 -7.78
C ASP A 174 2.57 -1.38 -6.33
N GLN A 175 3.61 -1.74 -5.58
CA GLN A 175 3.52 -2.03 -4.15
C GLN A 175 4.50 -1.14 -3.40
N ASN A 176 3.96 -0.25 -2.56
CA ASN A 176 4.70 0.73 -1.78
C ASN A 176 5.66 1.55 -2.67
N GLY A 177 5.17 1.99 -3.84
CA GLY A 177 5.94 2.74 -4.83
C GLY A 177 6.95 1.91 -5.63
N ARG A 178 7.02 0.59 -5.42
CA ARG A 178 7.90 -0.32 -6.16
C ARG A 178 7.12 -1.06 -7.24
N VAL A 179 7.57 -0.94 -8.48
CA VAL A 179 7.06 -1.74 -9.59
C VAL A 179 7.76 -3.09 -9.58
N LEU A 180 7.08 -4.12 -9.06
CA LEU A 180 7.58 -5.50 -9.10
C LEU A 180 7.32 -6.14 -10.47
N HIS A 181 8.11 -7.14 -10.82
CA HIS A 181 8.02 -7.87 -12.09
C HIS A 181 8.09 -9.38 -11.83
N ASN A 182 7.14 -9.90 -11.06
CA ASN A 182 7.11 -11.32 -10.72
C ASN A 182 6.71 -12.18 -11.92
N ALA A 183 6.74 -13.50 -11.72
CA ALA A 183 6.36 -14.45 -12.75
C ALA A 183 4.95 -14.15 -13.29
N LYS A 184 4.83 -14.21 -14.61
CA LYS A 184 3.56 -14.07 -15.30
C LYS A 184 2.57 -15.16 -14.83
N PRO A 185 1.31 -14.82 -14.52
CA PRO A 185 0.30 -15.81 -14.16
C PRO A 185 -0.05 -16.72 -15.33
N ARG A 186 -0.58 -17.91 -15.00
CA ARG A 186 -1.15 -18.82 -16.00
C ARG A 186 -2.38 -18.20 -16.64
N ASP A 187 -2.72 -18.67 -17.84
CA ASP A 187 -3.90 -18.25 -18.60
C ASP A 187 -4.01 -16.73 -18.86
N LEU A 188 -2.92 -15.98 -18.67
CA LEU A 188 -2.95 -14.52 -18.83
C LEU A 188 -3.45 -14.11 -20.23
N PRO A 189 -4.52 -13.30 -20.29
CA PRO A 189 -5.03 -12.75 -21.55
C PRO A 189 -4.00 -11.91 -22.31
N THR A 190 -4.28 -11.62 -23.58
CA THR A 190 -3.42 -10.73 -24.38
C THR A 190 -3.31 -9.37 -23.70
N GLN A 191 -2.07 -8.89 -23.51
CA GLN A 191 -1.81 -7.64 -22.81
C GLN A 191 -1.79 -6.46 -23.77
N THR A 192 -2.34 -5.31 -23.34
CA THR A 192 -2.34 -4.04 -24.06
C THR A 192 -1.46 -3.05 -23.29
N GLY A 193 -0.42 -2.52 -23.95
CA GLY A 193 0.49 -1.52 -23.39
C GLY A 193 -0.05 -0.10 -23.48
#